data_AF-A0A959GNH5-F1
#
_entry.id   AF-A0A959GNH5-F1
#
_cell.length_a   1.000
_cell.length_b   1.000
_cell.length_c   1.000
_cell.angle_alpha   90.00
_cell.angle_beta   90.00
_cell.angle_gamma   90.00
#
_symmetry.space_group_name_H-M   'P 1'
#
loop_
_entity.id
_entity.type
_entity.pdbx_description
1 polymer ?
#
loop_
_entity_poly.entity_id
_entity_poly.type
_entity_poly.pdbx_seq_one_letter_code
_entity_poly.pdbx_strand_id
1 'polypeptide(L)'
;LCLGVVHSPFNALPMRGKLVFVLSALTLFLTQAHAQYEAVFPALDGPALIQALQNNYTPDQVLPFGNSRDTLFSRVDAHNDSLTCVYTGYTIYLDPAEDPTVAAFSKGINTEHTYPQAFGASQEPARADMHHLYPTREDVNAARANLPFREIPDGQAQSWFYLGQQQSNIPSANRDLYSEYSSIGFEPPEAQKGDVARAMFYFYTIYRSQANAEDPNFFESQRETLCEWHIADPVDEKEYQRSEKIAFYQGNPNPFVLDCTVAQRTYCTGLSVPCDPVAVEEPFGEKRLNLIVVPNPVQETGTLQYQLPVGGGVQLLLFDVSGRKLLHQDLGHQPAGAHRFPLKVEAFRGPFLICQLLLSYDGGVAGDVEKIILTGL
;
A
#
# COMPACT_ATOMS: atom_id res chain seq x y z
N LEU A 1 -82.14 48.00 -8.80
CA LEU A 1 -82.72 46.78 -9.41
C LEU A 1 -81.83 45.59 -9.04
N CYS A 2 -82.44 44.58 -8.41
CA CYS A 2 -81.98 43.21 -8.09
C CYS A 2 -80.69 43.07 -7.25
N LEU A 3 -80.72 42.63 -5.97
CA LEU A 3 -81.09 41.33 -5.36
C LEU A 3 -80.25 40.12 -5.82
N GLY A 4 -79.57 39.49 -4.86
CA GLY A 4 -78.91 38.18 -4.98
C GLY A 4 -78.07 37.83 -3.76
N VAL A 5 -78.71 37.23 -2.75
CA VAL A 5 -78.15 36.69 -1.48
C VAL A 5 -77.61 35.27 -1.71
N VAL A 6 -76.61 34.79 -0.95
CA VAL A 6 -76.60 33.51 -0.16
C VAL A 6 -75.23 33.25 0.54
N HIS A 7 -75.29 33.34 1.88
CA HIS A 7 -74.67 32.56 2.98
C HIS A 7 -73.16 32.26 3.12
N SER A 8 -72.61 32.83 4.22
CA SER A 8 -71.54 32.43 5.17
C SER A 8 -71.52 30.92 5.59
N PRO A 9 -70.50 30.37 6.34
CA PRO A 9 -69.71 31.08 7.36
C PRO A 9 -68.21 30.73 7.58
N PHE A 10 -67.54 31.70 8.22
CA PHE A 10 -66.53 31.60 9.28
C PHE A 10 -65.43 30.53 9.22
N ASN A 11 -64.17 30.98 9.16
CA ASN A 11 -63.34 31.07 10.36
C ASN A 11 -62.16 32.02 10.19
N ALA A 12 -61.67 32.49 11.34
CA ALA A 12 -60.95 33.74 11.52
C ALA A 12 -59.41 33.64 11.45
N LEU A 13 -58.82 34.78 11.04
CA LEU A 13 -57.56 35.41 11.50
C LEU A 13 -56.20 34.73 11.16
N PRO A 14 -55.06 35.46 11.17
CA PRO A 14 -54.85 36.88 10.82
C PRO A 14 -53.57 37.17 9.97
N MET A 15 -53.66 38.31 9.28
CA MET A 15 -52.66 39.37 9.05
C MET A 15 -51.16 39.06 8.88
N ARG A 16 -50.73 39.38 7.65
CA ARG A 16 -49.42 39.81 7.16
C ARG A 16 -48.56 40.60 8.17
N GLY A 17 -47.33 40.13 8.37
CA GLY A 17 -46.22 40.88 8.93
C GLY A 17 -44.90 40.49 8.26
N LYS A 18 -44.37 41.41 7.43
CA LYS A 18 -42.97 41.59 6.96
C LYS A 18 -42.04 40.36 6.98
N LEU A 19 -41.81 39.76 5.81
CA LEU A 19 -40.72 38.82 5.58
C LEU A 19 -39.44 39.60 5.23
N VAL A 20 -38.50 39.69 6.16
CA VAL A 20 -37.11 40.10 5.90
C VAL A 20 -36.40 38.86 5.36
N PHE A 21 -36.08 38.86 4.06
CA PHE A 21 -35.20 37.85 3.47
C PHE A 21 -33.75 38.16 3.88
N VAL A 22 -33.23 37.43 4.85
CA VAL A 22 -31.78 37.35 5.08
C VAL A 22 -31.26 36.21 4.19
N LEU A 23 -30.64 36.56 3.06
CA LEU A 23 -29.81 35.64 2.31
C LEU A 23 -28.54 35.38 3.11
N SER A 24 -28.50 34.27 3.84
CA SER A 24 -27.24 33.69 4.31
C SER A 24 -26.77 32.70 3.26
N ALA A 25 -25.85 33.13 2.40
CA ALA A 25 -25.12 32.26 1.49
C ALA A 25 -24.24 31.33 2.34
N LEU A 26 -24.67 30.07 2.48
CA LEU A 26 -23.85 29.01 3.03
C LEU A 26 -22.90 28.52 1.91
N THR A 27 -21.78 29.23 1.72
CA THR A 27 -20.66 28.69 0.96
C THR A 27 -20.06 27.55 1.78
N LEU A 28 -20.46 26.31 1.48
CA LEU A 28 -19.69 25.13 1.84
C LEU A 28 -18.32 25.28 1.16
N PHE A 29 -17.31 25.68 1.92
CA PHE A 29 -15.93 25.42 1.53
C PHE A 29 -15.73 23.90 1.61
N LEU A 30 -15.84 23.24 0.47
CA LEU A 30 -15.20 21.95 0.25
C LEU A 30 -13.69 22.23 0.27
N THR A 31 -13.09 22.23 1.46
CA THR A 31 -11.65 22.02 1.55
C THR A 31 -11.42 20.56 1.17
N GLN A 32 -11.12 20.32 -0.11
CA GLN A 32 -10.39 19.11 -0.48
C GLN A 32 -9.05 19.21 0.25
N ALA A 33 -8.94 18.50 1.37
CA ALA A 33 -7.66 18.26 2.01
C ALA A 33 -6.87 17.40 1.03
N HIS A 34 -6.11 18.05 0.15
CA HIS A 34 -5.07 17.37 -0.59
C HIS A 34 -4.04 17.00 0.48
N ALA A 35 -3.80 15.70 0.69
CA ALA A 35 -2.67 15.26 1.49
C ALA A 35 -1.44 15.95 0.88
N GLN A 36 -0.79 16.82 1.66
CA GLN A 36 0.44 17.44 1.20
C GLN A 36 1.50 16.35 1.20
N TYR A 37 2.08 16.10 0.03
CA TYR A 37 3.28 15.28 -0.11
C TYR A 37 4.33 15.66 0.95
N GLU A 38 4.71 14.70 1.77
CA GLU A 38 5.77 14.86 2.77
C GLU A 38 7.03 14.15 2.27
N ALA A 39 8.04 14.93 1.91
CA ALA A 39 9.32 14.39 1.48
C ALA A 39 9.98 13.57 2.60
N VAL A 40 10.60 12.45 2.22
CA VAL A 40 11.32 11.56 3.15
C VAL A 40 12.65 12.20 3.52
N PHE A 41 12.80 12.59 4.79
CA PHE A 41 14.00 13.23 5.32
C PHE A 41 14.54 14.37 4.42
N PRO A 42 13.78 15.44 4.16
CA PRO A 42 14.06 16.41 3.09
C PRO A 42 15.41 17.13 3.22
N ALA A 43 15.97 17.18 4.43
CA ALA A 43 17.25 17.83 4.72
C ALA A 43 18.47 16.91 4.59
N LEU A 44 18.29 15.62 4.28
CA LEU A 44 19.37 14.64 4.18
C LEU A 44 19.62 14.25 2.72
N ASP A 45 20.88 13.93 2.43
CA ASP A 45 21.35 13.34 1.18
C ASP A 45 22.50 12.34 1.44
N GLY A 46 22.91 11.66 0.37
CA GLY A 46 24.08 10.80 0.31
C GLY A 46 24.13 9.75 1.45
N PRO A 47 25.31 9.54 2.06
CA PRO A 47 25.47 8.58 3.15
C PRO A 47 24.58 8.85 4.37
N ALA A 48 24.29 10.12 4.69
CA ALA A 48 23.46 10.48 5.83
C ALA A 48 22.00 10.09 5.62
N LEU A 49 21.48 10.30 4.41
CA LEU A 49 20.14 9.84 4.03
C LEU A 49 20.07 8.30 4.01
N ILE A 50 21.06 7.62 3.44
CA ILE A 50 21.10 6.14 3.42
C ILE A 50 21.02 5.58 4.84
N GLN A 51 21.79 6.14 5.78
CA GLN A 51 21.75 5.69 7.17
C GLN A 51 20.37 5.96 7.82
N ALA A 52 19.76 7.12 7.54
CA ALA A 52 18.43 7.44 8.05
C ALA A 52 17.36 6.49 7.49
N LEU A 53 17.43 6.15 6.20
CA LEU A 53 16.54 5.17 5.58
C LEU A 53 16.71 3.79 6.22
N GLN A 54 17.93 3.31 6.39
CA GLN A 54 18.20 2.04 7.08
C GLN A 54 17.62 2.02 8.50
N ASN A 55 17.77 3.12 9.25
CA ASN A 55 17.30 3.16 10.63
C ASN A 55 15.77 3.21 10.77
N ASN A 56 15.04 3.72 9.77
CA ASN A 56 13.60 4.00 9.89
C ASN A 56 12.72 3.17 8.95
N TYR A 57 13.28 2.61 7.88
CA TYR A 57 12.55 1.84 6.86
C TYR A 57 12.97 0.37 6.79
N THR A 58 13.98 -0.06 7.53
CA THR A 58 14.23 -1.50 7.71
C THR A 58 13.04 -2.11 8.46
N PRO A 59 12.40 -3.16 7.94
CA PRO A 59 11.26 -3.77 8.60
C PRO A 59 11.70 -4.42 9.93
N ASP A 60 11.00 -4.10 11.02
CA ASP A 60 11.25 -4.71 12.33
C ASP A 60 10.92 -6.21 12.34
N GLN A 61 9.91 -6.60 11.56
CA GLN A 61 9.52 -7.98 11.33
C GLN A 61 9.08 -8.18 9.88
N VAL A 62 9.45 -9.33 9.33
CA VAL A 62 8.89 -9.84 8.08
C VAL A 62 8.18 -11.16 8.35
N LEU A 63 7.12 -11.42 7.58
CA LEU A 63 6.48 -12.73 7.57
C LEU A 63 7.52 -13.81 7.17
N PRO A 64 7.37 -15.06 7.64
CA PRO A 64 8.15 -16.17 7.09
C PRO A 64 7.97 -16.26 5.58
N PHE A 65 9.02 -16.60 4.83
CA PHE A 65 9.00 -16.58 3.35
C PHE A 65 7.78 -17.22 2.68
N GLY A 66 7.27 -18.34 3.20
CA GLY A 66 6.03 -18.95 2.70
C GLY A 66 4.84 -17.99 2.79
N ASN A 67 4.58 -17.52 4.02
CA ASN A 67 3.50 -16.58 4.34
C ASN A 67 3.64 -15.23 3.63
N SER A 68 4.87 -14.71 3.45
CA SER A 68 5.09 -13.49 2.66
C SER A 68 4.57 -13.65 1.25
N ARG A 69 4.92 -14.75 0.58
CA ARG A 69 4.48 -14.98 -0.80
C ARG A 69 2.98 -15.24 -0.90
N ASP A 70 2.40 -15.99 0.03
CA ASP A 70 0.96 -16.25 0.02
C ASP A 70 0.17 -14.96 0.21
N THR A 71 0.63 -14.11 1.14
CA THR A 71 0.07 -12.78 1.39
C THR A 71 0.25 -11.89 0.16
N LEU A 72 1.45 -11.87 -0.41
CA LEU A 72 1.75 -11.08 -1.60
C LEU A 72 0.81 -11.46 -2.75
N PHE A 73 0.71 -12.75 -3.08
CA PHE A 73 -0.06 -13.21 -4.23
C PHE A 73 -1.57 -13.02 -4.02
N SER A 74 -2.10 -13.27 -2.83
CA SER A 74 -3.56 -13.25 -2.61
C SER A 74 -4.12 -11.92 -2.10
N ARG A 75 -3.32 -11.11 -1.40
CA ARG A 75 -3.80 -9.89 -0.70
C ARG A 75 -3.20 -8.61 -1.26
N VAL A 76 -1.97 -8.65 -1.77
CA VAL A 76 -1.28 -7.46 -2.28
C VAL A 76 -1.49 -7.33 -3.79
N ASP A 77 -1.10 -8.36 -4.54
CA ASP A 77 -0.97 -8.32 -6.00
C ASP A 77 -2.19 -8.87 -6.75
N ALA A 78 -2.99 -9.76 -6.14
CA ALA A 78 -4.26 -10.18 -6.74
C ALA A 78 -5.32 -9.08 -6.70
N HIS A 79 -6.03 -8.90 -7.82
CA HIS A 79 -7.15 -7.98 -7.95
C HIS A 79 -8.31 -8.68 -8.67
N ASN A 80 -9.51 -8.64 -8.08
CA ASN A 80 -10.69 -9.39 -8.57
C ASN A 80 -10.36 -10.85 -8.90
N ASP A 81 -9.80 -11.56 -7.92
CA ASP A 81 -9.40 -12.97 -8.00
C ASP A 81 -8.45 -13.28 -9.18
N SER A 82 -7.71 -12.28 -9.64
CA SER A 82 -6.77 -12.40 -10.76
C SER A 82 -5.37 -11.98 -10.36
N LEU A 83 -4.37 -12.82 -10.64
CA LEU A 83 -2.96 -12.57 -10.38
C LEU A 83 -2.24 -12.32 -11.71
N THR A 84 -1.50 -11.21 -11.81
CA THR A 84 -0.82 -10.79 -13.04
C THR A 84 0.69 -10.78 -12.88
N CYS A 85 1.42 -11.41 -13.81
CA CYS A 85 2.87 -11.48 -13.81
C CYS A 85 3.53 -10.13 -14.13
N VAL A 86 4.53 -9.77 -13.33
CA VAL A 86 5.25 -8.49 -13.40
C VAL A 86 5.95 -8.23 -14.74
N TYR A 87 6.57 -9.24 -15.35
CA TYR A 87 7.38 -9.08 -16.57
C TYR A 87 6.64 -9.36 -17.88
N THR A 88 5.39 -9.80 -17.84
CA THR A 88 4.68 -10.21 -19.08
C THR A 88 3.24 -9.73 -19.16
N GLY A 89 2.64 -9.30 -18.04
CA GLY A 89 1.20 -9.06 -17.96
C GLY A 89 0.36 -10.34 -18.09
N TYR A 90 0.97 -11.53 -18.01
CA TYR A 90 0.21 -12.79 -18.03
C TYR A 90 -0.65 -12.89 -16.77
N THR A 91 -1.96 -13.06 -16.95
CA THR A 91 -2.93 -13.09 -15.85
C THR A 91 -3.58 -14.46 -15.73
N ILE A 92 -3.71 -14.95 -14.50
CA ILE A 92 -4.45 -16.15 -14.15
C ILE A 92 -5.57 -15.84 -13.17
N TYR A 93 -6.64 -16.64 -13.18
CA TYR A 93 -7.58 -16.70 -12.08
C TYR A 93 -6.93 -17.43 -10.88
N LEU A 94 -7.03 -16.83 -9.70
CA LEU A 94 -6.53 -17.35 -8.44
C LEU A 94 -7.71 -17.55 -7.48
N ASP A 95 -8.08 -18.81 -7.24
CA ASP A 95 -9.22 -19.12 -6.38
C ASP A 95 -8.90 -18.73 -4.93
N PRO A 96 -9.68 -17.83 -4.30
CA PRO A 96 -9.46 -17.42 -2.91
C PRO A 96 -9.56 -18.54 -1.87
N ALA A 97 -10.10 -19.71 -2.24
CA ALA A 97 -10.20 -20.88 -1.37
C ALA A 97 -8.96 -21.80 -1.43
N GLU A 98 -8.06 -21.61 -2.41
CA GLU A 98 -6.84 -22.40 -2.56
C GLU A 98 -5.64 -21.74 -1.87
N ASP A 99 -4.58 -22.52 -1.62
CA ASP A 99 -3.28 -21.97 -1.27
C ASP A 99 -2.74 -21.18 -2.49
N PRO A 100 -2.50 -19.87 -2.36
CA PRO A 100 -2.28 -19.01 -3.52
C PRO A 100 -0.95 -19.29 -4.22
N THR A 101 0.13 -19.62 -3.50
CA THR A 101 1.42 -19.88 -4.16
C THR A 101 1.44 -21.26 -4.80
N VAL A 102 0.79 -22.26 -4.19
CA VAL A 102 0.63 -23.59 -4.80
C VAL A 102 -0.26 -23.52 -6.05
N ALA A 103 -1.39 -22.80 -5.97
CA ALA A 103 -2.31 -22.62 -7.08
C ALA A 103 -1.64 -21.86 -8.25
N ALA A 104 -0.92 -20.78 -7.95
CA ALA A 104 -0.16 -20.02 -8.95
C ALA A 104 0.92 -20.87 -9.62
N PHE A 105 1.68 -21.65 -8.85
CA PHE A 105 2.71 -22.55 -9.36
C PHE A 105 2.14 -23.61 -10.30
N SER A 106 0.98 -24.21 -9.97
CA SER A 106 0.31 -25.16 -10.86
C SER A 106 -0.08 -24.57 -12.24
N LYS A 107 -0.12 -23.24 -12.34
CA LYS A 107 -0.48 -22.46 -13.53
C LYS A 107 0.73 -21.75 -14.16
N GLY A 108 1.96 -22.13 -13.78
CA GLY A 108 3.19 -21.64 -14.40
C GLY A 108 3.72 -20.32 -13.82
N ILE A 109 3.30 -19.94 -12.61
CA ILE A 109 3.73 -18.70 -11.94
C ILE A 109 4.52 -19.03 -10.67
N ASN A 110 5.71 -18.45 -10.54
CA ASN A 110 6.50 -18.49 -9.31
C ASN A 110 6.82 -17.06 -8.83
N THR A 111 7.66 -16.95 -7.80
CA THR A 111 8.04 -15.67 -7.21
C THR A 111 9.39 -15.22 -7.74
N GLU A 112 9.40 -14.03 -8.33
CA GLU A 112 10.61 -13.28 -8.68
C GLU A 112 11.20 -12.65 -7.43
N HIS A 113 12.53 -12.69 -7.35
CA HIS A 113 13.33 -11.91 -6.41
C HIS A 113 14.01 -10.80 -7.20
N THR A 114 13.40 -9.61 -7.30
CA THR A 114 13.94 -8.51 -8.13
C THR A 114 15.37 -8.18 -7.75
N TYR A 115 15.73 -8.24 -6.47
CA TYR A 115 17.14 -8.37 -6.09
C TYR A 115 17.48 -9.87 -5.92
N PRO A 116 18.38 -10.47 -6.72
CA PRO A 116 18.54 -11.93 -6.75
C PRO A 116 19.02 -12.52 -5.42
N GLN A 117 18.47 -13.70 -5.07
CA GLN A 117 18.93 -14.46 -3.89
C GLN A 117 20.43 -14.77 -3.94
N ALA A 118 20.97 -14.99 -5.15
CA ALA A 118 22.39 -15.23 -5.39
C ALA A 118 23.31 -14.05 -5.03
N PHE A 119 22.76 -12.85 -4.81
CA PHE A 119 23.53 -11.63 -4.51
C PHE A 119 23.21 -11.02 -3.13
N GLY A 120 22.69 -11.83 -2.20
CA GLY A 120 22.48 -11.41 -0.81
C GLY A 120 21.01 -11.45 -0.35
N ALA A 121 20.06 -11.79 -1.22
CA ALA A 121 18.64 -11.91 -0.86
C ALA A 121 18.21 -13.33 -0.41
N SER A 122 19.15 -14.24 -0.12
CA SER A 122 18.84 -15.63 0.21
C SER A 122 18.51 -15.90 1.67
N GLN A 123 18.76 -14.94 2.57
CA GLN A 123 18.60 -15.10 4.02
C GLN A 123 17.48 -14.22 4.57
N GLU A 124 16.81 -14.70 5.61
CA GLU A 124 15.84 -13.89 6.34
C GLU A 124 16.54 -12.73 7.08
N PRO A 125 15.93 -11.54 7.17
CA PRO A 125 14.60 -11.18 6.66
C PRO A 125 14.57 -10.80 5.17
N ALA A 126 15.74 -10.57 4.55
CA ALA A 126 15.86 -10.07 3.18
C ALA A 126 15.14 -10.96 2.16
N ARG A 127 15.16 -12.28 2.35
CA ARG A 127 14.50 -13.24 1.46
C ARG A 127 12.98 -13.06 1.39
N ALA A 128 12.35 -12.69 2.49
CA ALA A 128 10.90 -12.63 2.63
C ALA A 128 10.31 -11.21 2.57
N ASP A 129 11.15 -10.20 2.39
CA ASP A 129 10.69 -8.82 2.23
C ASP A 129 9.93 -8.62 0.90
N MET A 130 8.63 -8.36 0.98
CA MET A 130 7.73 -8.25 -0.16
C MET A 130 8.00 -7.06 -1.09
N HIS A 131 8.78 -6.05 -0.68
CA HIS A 131 9.08 -4.89 -1.52
C HIS A 131 9.95 -5.21 -2.74
N HIS A 132 10.60 -6.37 -2.79
CA HIS A 132 11.34 -6.85 -3.97
C HIS A 132 10.85 -8.20 -4.51
N LEU A 133 9.72 -8.70 -4.01
CA LEU A 133 9.12 -9.95 -4.49
C LEU A 133 7.98 -9.66 -5.43
N TYR A 134 7.84 -10.45 -6.51
CA TYR A 134 6.75 -10.27 -7.48
C TYR A 134 6.28 -11.61 -8.07
N PRO A 135 5.00 -11.74 -8.46
CA PRO A 135 4.55 -12.87 -9.26
C PRO A 135 5.14 -12.78 -10.68
N THR A 136 5.71 -13.87 -11.17
CA THR A 136 6.30 -13.94 -12.52
C THR A 136 6.08 -15.30 -13.13
N ARG A 137 6.12 -15.40 -14.47
CA ARG A 137 6.08 -16.73 -15.08
C ARG A 137 7.37 -17.48 -14.82
N GLU A 138 7.27 -18.78 -14.60
CA GLU A 138 8.42 -19.63 -14.28
C GLU A 138 9.53 -19.58 -15.34
N ASP A 139 9.17 -19.59 -16.61
CA ASP A 139 10.12 -19.58 -17.72
C ASP A 139 10.80 -18.21 -17.90
N VAL A 140 10.06 -17.12 -17.66
CA VAL A 140 10.60 -15.76 -17.68
C VAL A 140 11.50 -15.52 -16.48
N ASN A 141 11.12 -16.02 -15.30
CA ASN A 141 11.97 -16.00 -14.11
C ASN A 141 13.27 -16.81 -14.35
N ALA A 142 13.16 -17.98 -14.98
CA ALA A 142 14.30 -18.78 -15.34
C ALA A 142 15.22 -18.09 -16.36
N ALA A 143 14.65 -17.35 -17.32
CA ALA A 143 15.43 -16.55 -18.27
C ALA A 143 16.11 -15.36 -17.59
N ARG A 144 15.39 -14.65 -16.71
CA ARG A 144 15.92 -13.54 -15.91
C ARG A 144 17.05 -14.01 -14.98
N ALA A 145 16.87 -15.17 -14.33
CA ALA A 145 17.81 -15.79 -13.41
C ALA A 145 18.37 -14.81 -12.37
N ASN A 146 19.67 -14.53 -12.45
CA ASN A 146 20.38 -13.52 -11.67
C ASN A 146 21.09 -12.51 -12.59
N LEU A 147 20.62 -12.35 -13.83
CA LEU A 147 21.20 -11.39 -14.77
C LEU A 147 20.99 -9.96 -14.25
N PRO A 148 21.97 -9.06 -14.47
CA PRO A 148 21.76 -7.65 -14.20
C PRO A 148 20.66 -7.11 -15.12
N PHE A 149 19.92 -6.13 -14.61
CA PHE A 149 18.99 -5.39 -15.44
C PHE A 149 19.76 -4.47 -16.38
N ARG A 150 19.36 -4.45 -17.66
CA ARG A 150 20.00 -3.63 -18.70
C ARG A 150 18.97 -3.17 -19.71
N GLU A 151 19.25 -2.01 -20.31
CA GLU A 151 18.72 -1.67 -21.61
C GLU A 151 19.45 -2.53 -22.67
N ILE A 152 18.70 -3.37 -23.37
CA ILE A 152 19.14 -4.32 -24.38
C ILE A 152 18.78 -3.71 -25.73
N PRO A 153 19.76 -3.39 -26.59
CA PRO A 153 19.44 -3.00 -27.95
C PRO A 153 18.65 -4.12 -28.64
N ASP A 154 17.52 -3.84 -29.27
CA ASP A 154 16.59 -4.85 -29.82
C ASP A 154 17.29 -5.90 -30.72
N GLY A 155 18.32 -5.48 -31.47
CA GLY A 155 19.09 -6.36 -32.35
C GLY A 155 20.00 -7.36 -31.61
N GLN A 156 20.17 -7.21 -30.30
CA GLN A 156 20.91 -8.11 -29.41
C GLN A 156 19.98 -8.97 -28.54
N ALA A 157 18.68 -8.65 -28.50
CA ALA A 157 17.69 -9.45 -27.79
C ALA A 157 17.58 -10.85 -28.40
N GLN A 158 17.72 -11.87 -27.55
CA GLN A 158 17.70 -13.28 -27.93
C GLN A 158 16.31 -13.90 -27.72
N SER A 159 15.54 -13.35 -26.78
CA SER A 159 14.16 -13.76 -26.53
C SER A 159 13.34 -12.58 -26.04
N TRP A 160 12.07 -12.57 -26.47
CA TRP A 160 11.06 -11.59 -26.14
C TRP A 160 9.89 -12.31 -25.48
N PHE A 161 9.38 -11.80 -24.37
CA PHE A 161 8.31 -12.41 -23.58
C PHE A 161 7.14 -11.44 -23.40
N TYR A 162 5.93 -11.89 -23.75
CA TYR A 162 4.70 -11.11 -23.53
C TYR A 162 3.52 -12.05 -23.34
N LEU A 163 2.71 -11.80 -22.31
CA LEU A 163 1.64 -12.67 -21.86
C LEU A 163 2.12 -14.12 -21.75
N GLY A 164 1.44 -15.02 -22.45
CA GLY A 164 1.73 -16.45 -22.49
C GLY A 164 2.87 -16.86 -23.43
N GLN A 165 3.48 -15.92 -24.16
CA GLN A 165 4.26 -16.19 -25.36
C GLN A 165 5.75 -15.83 -25.21
N GLN A 166 6.59 -16.60 -25.89
CA GLN A 166 8.01 -16.32 -26.11
C GLN A 166 8.31 -16.33 -27.60
N GLN A 167 9.14 -15.40 -28.08
CA GLN A 167 9.63 -15.41 -29.46
C GLN A 167 11.09 -14.95 -29.55
N SER A 168 11.80 -15.35 -30.59
CA SER A 168 13.19 -14.96 -30.85
C SER A 168 13.34 -13.79 -31.82
N ASN A 169 12.28 -13.46 -32.56
CA ASN A 169 12.29 -12.34 -33.50
C ASN A 169 11.78 -11.08 -32.80
N ILE A 170 12.33 -9.93 -33.20
CA ILE A 170 11.87 -8.61 -32.74
C ILE A 170 10.36 -8.47 -33.03
N PRO A 171 9.52 -8.13 -32.04
CA PRO A 171 8.10 -7.89 -32.25
C PRO A 171 7.85 -6.79 -33.28
N SER A 172 6.87 -7.00 -34.16
CA SER A 172 6.53 -6.03 -35.21
C SER A 172 5.75 -4.81 -34.71
N ALA A 173 5.19 -4.89 -33.50
CA ALA A 173 4.44 -3.82 -32.84
C ALA A 173 4.45 -4.04 -31.31
N ASN A 174 4.15 -2.97 -30.56
CA ASN A 174 3.99 -2.97 -29.10
C ASN A 174 5.19 -3.58 -28.35
N ARG A 175 6.42 -3.30 -28.81
CA ARG A 175 7.65 -3.82 -28.20
C ARG A 175 7.75 -3.46 -26.72
N ASP A 176 7.28 -2.28 -26.36
CA ASP A 176 7.26 -1.74 -24.99
C ASP A 176 6.51 -2.63 -23.98
N LEU A 177 5.68 -3.57 -24.45
CA LEU A 177 4.96 -4.55 -23.62
C LEU A 177 5.76 -5.83 -23.33
N TYR A 178 6.90 -6.02 -23.98
CA TYR A 178 7.69 -7.24 -23.88
C TYR A 178 8.83 -7.09 -22.88
N SER A 179 9.13 -8.17 -22.17
CA SER A 179 10.46 -8.35 -21.58
C SER A 179 11.43 -8.91 -22.59
N GLU A 180 12.70 -8.53 -22.45
CA GLU A 180 13.78 -8.99 -23.30
C GLU A 180 14.85 -9.73 -22.50
N TYR A 181 15.35 -10.80 -23.08
CA TYR A 181 16.48 -11.55 -22.57
C TYR A 181 17.62 -11.53 -23.57
N SER A 182 18.84 -11.36 -23.06
CA SER A 182 20.07 -11.65 -23.77
C SER A 182 21.12 -12.19 -22.79
N SER A 183 22.22 -12.73 -23.30
CA SER A 183 23.32 -13.20 -22.44
C SER A 183 24.00 -12.09 -21.62
N ILE A 184 23.71 -10.81 -21.90
CA ILE A 184 24.31 -9.67 -21.18
C ILE A 184 23.40 -9.12 -20.07
N GLY A 185 22.11 -9.45 -20.06
CA GLY A 185 21.15 -8.86 -19.13
C GLY A 185 19.70 -9.25 -19.40
N PHE A 186 18.82 -8.74 -18.56
CA PHE A 186 17.37 -8.82 -18.71
C PHE A 186 16.77 -7.41 -18.74
N GLU A 187 15.78 -7.20 -19.59
CA GLU A 187 15.04 -5.96 -19.69
C GLU A 187 13.55 -6.21 -19.39
N PRO A 188 12.97 -5.59 -18.36
CA PRO A 188 11.54 -5.66 -18.10
C PRO A 188 10.76 -4.79 -19.12
N PRO A 189 9.43 -4.95 -19.26
CA PRO A 189 8.64 -4.08 -20.11
C PRO A 189 8.74 -2.63 -19.62
N GLU A 190 8.53 -1.65 -20.53
CA GLU A 190 8.78 -0.24 -20.25
C GLU A 190 8.06 0.27 -18.99
N ALA A 191 6.78 -0.10 -18.84
CA ALA A 191 5.93 0.29 -17.71
C ALA A 191 6.26 -0.41 -16.37
N GLN A 192 7.36 -1.16 -16.31
CA GLN A 192 7.84 -1.86 -15.11
C GLN A 192 9.29 -1.49 -14.76
N LYS A 193 9.96 -0.71 -15.62
CA LYS A 193 11.37 -0.34 -15.47
C LYS A 193 11.59 0.48 -14.19
N GLY A 194 10.69 1.39 -13.87
CA GLY A 194 10.74 2.25 -12.69
C GLY A 194 10.51 1.47 -11.41
N ASP A 195 9.52 0.60 -11.38
CA ASP A 195 9.23 -0.29 -10.25
C ASP A 195 10.42 -1.20 -9.93
N VAL A 196 11.06 -1.77 -10.97
CA VAL A 196 12.28 -2.56 -10.82
C VAL A 196 13.39 -1.72 -10.22
N ALA A 197 13.58 -0.49 -10.70
CA ALA A 197 14.57 0.43 -10.15
C ALA A 197 14.33 0.71 -8.67
N ARG A 198 13.10 1.04 -8.27
CA ARG A 198 12.73 1.35 -6.88
C ARG A 198 12.79 0.14 -5.95
N ALA A 199 12.48 -1.06 -6.44
CA ALA A 199 12.70 -2.31 -5.70
C ALA A 199 14.19 -2.61 -5.49
N MET A 200 15.02 -2.38 -6.52
CA MET A 200 16.48 -2.54 -6.44
C MET A 200 17.13 -1.52 -5.50
N PHE A 201 16.74 -0.24 -5.58
CA PHE A 201 17.20 0.81 -4.69
C PHE A 201 16.82 0.53 -3.24
N TYR A 202 15.57 0.12 -3.01
CA TYR A 202 15.10 -0.29 -1.68
C TYR A 202 15.95 -1.42 -1.12
N PHE A 203 16.07 -2.54 -1.83
CA PHE A 203 16.79 -3.70 -1.33
C PHE A 203 18.24 -3.35 -1.02
N TYR A 204 18.94 -2.72 -1.96
CA TYR A 204 20.35 -2.36 -1.77
C TYR A 204 20.54 -1.34 -0.64
N THR A 205 19.56 -0.48 -0.37
CA THR A 205 19.60 0.45 0.77
C THR A 205 19.44 -0.30 2.09
N ILE A 206 18.34 -1.05 2.24
CA ILE A 206 17.95 -1.70 3.50
C ILE A 206 18.89 -2.86 3.83
N TYR A 207 19.24 -3.69 2.85
CA TYR A 207 20.07 -4.89 3.00
C TYR A 207 21.49 -4.70 2.45
N ARG A 208 22.02 -3.48 2.55
CA ARG A 208 23.31 -3.10 1.96
C ARG A 208 24.46 -3.99 2.41
N SER A 209 24.48 -4.40 3.67
CA SER A 209 25.56 -5.22 4.22
C SER A 209 25.54 -6.63 3.62
N GLN A 210 24.36 -7.22 3.43
CA GLN A 210 24.17 -8.53 2.80
C GLN A 210 24.54 -8.47 1.32
N ALA A 211 24.05 -7.45 0.60
CA ALA A 211 24.37 -7.22 -0.80
C ALA A 211 25.89 -7.10 -1.04
N ASN A 212 26.54 -6.23 -0.26
CA ASN A 212 27.98 -5.97 -0.39
C ASN A 212 28.85 -7.15 0.07
N ALA A 213 28.35 -7.98 0.99
CA ALA A 213 29.07 -9.18 1.41
C ALA A 213 29.13 -10.23 0.30
N GLU A 214 28.11 -10.29 -0.55
CA GLU A 214 28.03 -11.26 -1.65
C GLU A 214 28.68 -10.71 -2.94
N ASP A 215 28.24 -9.55 -3.43
CA ASP A 215 28.86 -8.86 -4.57
C ASP A 215 28.66 -7.34 -4.50
N PRO A 216 29.69 -6.57 -4.08
CA PRO A 216 29.58 -5.11 -3.98
C PRO A 216 29.48 -4.41 -5.35
N ASN A 217 29.76 -5.10 -6.46
CA ASN A 217 29.69 -4.52 -7.81
C ASN A 217 28.35 -4.79 -8.49
N PHE A 218 27.55 -5.75 -8.01
CA PHE A 218 26.32 -6.16 -8.68
C PHE A 218 25.34 -4.99 -8.86
N PHE A 219 25.01 -4.28 -7.77
CA PHE A 219 24.14 -3.10 -7.84
C PHE A 219 24.80 -1.95 -8.62
N GLU A 220 26.07 -1.65 -8.35
CA GLU A 220 26.76 -0.52 -8.98
C GLU A 220 26.89 -0.68 -10.50
N SER A 221 27.00 -1.92 -11.01
CA SER A 221 27.12 -2.21 -12.45
C SER A 221 25.86 -1.88 -13.28
N GLN A 222 24.71 -1.71 -12.63
CA GLN A 222 23.42 -1.42 -13.24
C GLN A 222 22.79 -0.14 -12.69
N ARG A 223 23.43 0.53 -11.73
CA ARG A 223 22.89 1.73 -11.06
C ARG A 223 22.50 2.83 -12.06
N GLU A 224 23.34 3.08 -13.06
CA GLU A 224 23.07 4.12 -14.08
C GLU A 224 21.78 3.79 -14.85
N THR A 225 21.63 2.56 -15.34
CA THR A 225 20.39 2.08 -15.98
C THR A 225 19.18 2.23 -15.07
N LEU A 226 19.28 1.80 -13.80
CA LEU A 226 18.17 1.92 -12.84
C LEU A 226 17.78 3.39 -12.60
N CYS A 227 18.75 4.30 -12.59
CA CYS A 227 18.48 5.72 -12.46
C CYS A 227 17.76 6.31 -13.68
N GLU A 228 18.12 5.89 -14.89
CA GLU A 228 17.43 6.28 -16.12
C GLU A 228 16.00 5.74 -16.13
N TRP A 229 15.81 4.49 -15.75
CA TRP A 229 14.51 3.83 -15.65
C TRP A 229 13.58 4.47 -14.61
N HIS A 230 14.11 4.84 -13.44
CA HIS A 230 13.34 5.57 -12.42
C HIS A 230 12.79 6.91 -12.92
N ILE A 231 13.48 7.56 -13.87
CA ILE A 231 13.05 8.83 -14.46
C ILE A 231 12.07 8.59 -15.61
N ALA A 232 12.33 7.58 -16.43
CA ALA A 232 11.51 7.24 -17.59
C ALA A 232 10.13 6.68 -17.19
N ASP A 233 10.07 5.97 -16.06
CA ASP A 233 8.87 5.35 -15.51
C ASP A 233 8.64 5.81 -14.05
N PRO A 234 8.03 7.00 -13.87
CA PRO A 234 7.72 7.54 -12.54
C PRO A 234 6.80 6.64 -11.73
N VAL A 235 6.76 6.83 -10.41
CA VAL A 235 5.83 6.12 -9.53
C VAL A 235 4.40 6.36 -10.00
N ASP A 236 3.64 5.28 -10.16
CA ASP A 236 2.22 5.35 -10.46
C ASP A 236 1.36 5.00 -9.24
N GLU A 237 0.06 5.14 -9.40
CA GLU A 237 -0.91 4.82 -8.36
C GLU A 237 -0.78 3.35 -7.91
N LYS A 238 -0.66 2.42 -8.85
CA LYS A 238 -0.64 0.98 -8.55
C LYS A 238 0.58 0.62 -7.72
N GLU A 239 1.74 1.18 -8.00
CA GLU A 239 2.97 0.94 -7.26
C GLU A 239 2.92 1.59 -5.86
N TYR A 240 2.44 2.84 -5.76
CA TYR A 240 2.21 3.49 -4.48
C TYR A 240 1.27 2.64 -3.60
N GLN A 241 0.17 2.17 -4.19
CA GLN A 241 -0.78 1.27 -3.56
C GLN A 241 -0.17 -0.02 -3.04
N ARG A 242 0.65 -0.63 -3.88
CA ARG A 242 1.35 -1.86 -3.54
C ARG A 242 2.26 -1.64 -2.34
N SER A 243 3.01 -0.55 -2.33
CA SER A 243 3.92 -0.17 -1.24
C SER A 243 3.17 0.02 0.08
N GLU A 244 2.03 0.72 0.08
CA GLU A 244 1.20 0.90 1.27
C GLU A 244 0.59 -0.42 1.77
N LYS A 245 0.10 -1.28 0.87
CA LYS A 245 -0.40 -2.60 1.24
C LYS A 245 0.69 -3.48 1.86
N ILE A 246 1.91 -3.42 1.35
CA ILE A 246 3.04 -4.16 1.94
C ILE A 246 3.40 -3.59 3.31
N ALA A 247 3.40 -2.26 3.46
CA ALA A 247 3.69 -1.59 4.73
C ALA A 247 2.76 -2.07 5.85
N PHE A 248 1.50 -2.38 5.54
CA PHE A 248 0.57 -2.96 6.50
C PHE A 248 1.06 -4.29 7.12
N TYR A 249 1.85 -5.08 6.37
CA TYR A 249 2.36 -6.37 6.83
C TYR A 249 3.79 -6.31 7.39
N GLN A 250 4.62 -5.39 6.91
CA GLN A 250 6.05 -5.33 7.27
C GLN A 250 6.44 -4.04 8.02
N GLY A 251 5.46 -3.19 8.34
CA GLY A 251 5.60 -1.95 9.11
C GLY A 251 5.94 -0.73 8.26
N ASN A 252 6.75 -0.89 7.20
CA ASN A 252 7.28 0.24 6.45
C ASN A 252 6.97 0.16 4.95
N PRO A 253 6.56 1.26 4.30
CA PRO A 253 6.48 1.36 2.84
C PRO A 253 7.89 1.49 2.22
N ASN A 254 7.99 1.32 0.91
CA ASN A 254 9.23 1.61 0.18
C ASN A 254 9.44 3.13 0.07
N PRO A 255 10.49 3.71 0.70
CA PRO A 255 10.75 5.15 0.66
C PRO A 255 11.05 5.70 -0.75
N PHE A 256 11.53 4.85 -1.67
CA PHE A 256 11.78 5.25 -3.07
C PHE A 256 10.47 5.37 -3.88
N VAL A 257 9.39 4.77 -3.39
CA VAL A 257 8.02 4.91 -3.93
C VAL A 257 7.31 6.09 -3.29
N LEU A 258 7.51 6.30 -1.98
CA LEU A 258 6.92 7.44 -1.27
C LEU A 258 7.45 8.79 -1.76
N ASP A 259 8.76 8.86 -2.00
CA ASP A 259 9.45 10.09 -2.37
C ASP A 259 10.45 9.77 -3.49
N CYS A 260 10.08 10.14 -4.71
CA CYS A 260 10.87 9.87 -5.89
C CYS A 260 12.24 10.61 -5.88
N THR A 261 12.38 11.68 -5.07
CA THR A 261 13.64 12.42 -4.92
C THR A 261 14.67 11.66 -4.09
N VAL A 262 14.26 10.63 -3.34
CA VAL A 262 15.18 9.79 -2.56
C VAL A 262 16.23 9.15 -3.46
N ALA A 263 15.84 8.67 -4.65
CA ALA A 263 16.77 8.12 -5.63
C ALA A 263 17.84 9.15 -6.05
N GLN A 264 17.43 10.38 -6.38
CA GLN A 264 18.34 11.48 -6.72
C GLN A 264 19.29 11.84 -5.58
N ARG A 265 18.75 11.94 -4.37
CA ARG A 265 19.49 12.33 -3.16
C ARG A 265 20.42 11.22 -2.66
N THR A 266 20.32 10.00 -3.17
CA THR A 266 21.18 8.87 -2.79
C THR A 266 22.08 8.38 -3.93
N TYR A 267 21.49 7.79 -4.97
CA TYR A 267 22.21 7.03 -6.01
C TYR A 267 22.30 7.75 -7.35
N CYS A 268 21.29 8.54 -7.70
CA CYS A 268 21.12 9.15 -9.01
C CYS A 268 21.55 10.63 -9.02
N THR A 269 22.69 10.92 -8.38
CA THR A 269 23.16 12.30 -8.21
C THR A 269 23.44 12.96 -9.56
N GLY A 270 22.95 14.19 -9.75
CA GLY A 270 23.09 14.95 -11.00
C GLY A 270 22.02 14.72 -12.06
N LEU A 271 21.10 13.76 -11.86
CA LEU A 271 19.92 13.60 -12.70
C LEU A 271 18.73 14.37 -12.12
N SER A 272 17.97 15.07 -12.95
CA SER A 272 16.75 15.78 -12.53
C SER A 272 15.59 14.79 -12.53
N VAL A 273 15.03 14.49 -11.36
CA VAL A 273 13.84 13.64 -11.24
C VAL A 273 12.61 14.55 -11.18
N PRO A 274 11.68 14.50 -12.15
CA PRO A 274 10.40 15.15 -12.02
C PRO A 274 9.60 14.44 -10.92
N CYS A 275 9.50 15.05 -9.75
CA CYS A 275 8.64 14.55 -8.67
C CYS A 275 7.29 15.23 -8.78
N ASP A 276 6.44 14.63 -9.60
CA ASP A 276 5.02 14.92 -9.54
C ASP A 276 4.44 14.07 -8.40
N PRO A 277 3.85 14.68 -7.36
CA PRO A 277 3.16 13.89 -6.34
C PRO A 277 2.09 13.06 -7.06
N VAL A 278 2.15 11.75 -6.88
CA VAL A 278 1.10 10.86 -7.38
C VAL A 278 -0.20 11.38 -6.78
N ALA A 279 -1.15 11.75 -7.64
CA ALA A 279 -2.49 12.09 -7.20
C ALA A 279 -3.17 10.79 -6.80
N VAL A 280 -2.83 10.32 -5.61
CA VAL A 280 -3.46 9.16 -5.01
C VAL A 280 -4.88 9.60 -4.65
N GLU A 281 -5.87 9.10 -5.39
CA GLU A 281 -7.15 8.89 -4.73
C GLU A 281 -6.84 7.90 -3.64
N GLU A 282 -6.71 8.37 -2.40
CA GLU A 282 -6.39 7.51 -1.27
C GLU A 282 -7.19 6.21 -1.45
N PRO A 283 -6.52 5.08 -1.66
CA PRO A 283 -7.16 3.77 -1.80
C PRO A 283 -7.90 3.40 -0.50
N PHE A 284 -7.47 4.12 0.55
CA PHE A 284 -7.91 4.19 1.89
C PHE A 284 -8.62 5.52 2.15
N GLY A 285 -9.30 6.08 1.13
CA GLY A 285 -10.47 6.89 1.35
C GLY A 285 -11.34 6.16 2.37
N GLU A 286 -11.30 6.63 3.61
CA GLU A 286 -11.93 6.03 4.79
C GLU A 286 -11.36 4.71 5.37
N LYS A 287 -10.15 4.24 4.99
CA LYS A 287 -9.59 2.96 5.51
C LYS A 287 -8.19 3.04 6.14
N ARG A 288 -7.87 4.15 6.81
CA ARG A 288 -7.21 3.96 8.13
C ARG A 288 -8.17 3.13 8.97
N LEU A 289 -7.68 2.14 9.73
CA LEU A 289 -8.51 1.34 10.64
C LEU A 289 -9.50 2.25 11.37
N ASN A 290 -10.75 2.24 10.89
CA ASN A 290 -11.65 3.35 11.18
C ASN A 290 -12.32 3.04 12.50
N LEU A 291 -11.58 3.23 13.59
CA LEU A 291 -12.07 3.04 14.93
C LEU A 291 -13.04 4.18 15.22
N ILE A 292 -14.30 3.89 15.49
CA ILE A 292 -15.34 4.86 15.79
C ILE A 292 -16.08 4.39 17.03
N VAL A 293 -16.31 5.31 17.97
CA VAL A 293 -17.20 5.05 19.10
C VAL A 293 -18.43 5.91 18.91
N VAL A 294 -19.60 5.28 18.93
CA VAL A 294 -20.89 5.95 18.76
C VAL A 294 -21.87 5.53 19.85
N PRO A 295 -22.50 6.48 20.57
CA PRO A 295 -22.24 7.93 20.52
C PRO A 295 -20.88 8.28 21.13
N ASN A 296 -20.29 9.40 20.69
CA ASN A 296 -19.17 10.06 21.36
C ASN A 296 -19.55 11.54 21.55
N PRO A 297 -19.82 12.03 22.77
CA PRO A 297 -19.55 11.38 24.06
C PRO A 297 -20.43 10.15 24.36
N VAL A 298 -19.84 9.15 25.02
CA VAL A 298 -20.53 7.94 25.49
C VAL A 298 -20.91 8.10 26.97
N GLN A 299 -22.13 7.74 27.36
CA GLN A 299 -22.58 7.83 28.76
C GLN A 299 -22.30 6.52 29.51
N GLU A 300 -23.17 5.52 29.34
CA GLU A 300 -23.04 4.21 29.99
C GLU A 300 -22.65 3.12 29.01
N THR A 301 -23.24 3.17 27.81
CA THR A 301 -23.04 2.21 26.72
C THR A 301 -22.84 2.93 25.40
N GLY A 302 -21.97 2.37 24.56
CA GLY A 302 -21.70 2.81 23.21
C GLY A 302 -21.46 1.63 22.29
N THR A 303 -21.20 1.91 21.02
CA THR A 303 -20.80 0.90 20.03
C THR A 303 -19.44 1.30 19.49
N LEU A 304 -18.47 0.41 19.67
CA LEU A 304 -17.21 0.43 18.96
C LEU A 304 -17.47 -0.10 17.54
N GLN A 305 -17.15 0.68 16.53
CA GLN A 305 -17.18 0.28 15.14
C GLN A 305 -15.74 0.32 14.63
N TYR A 306 -15.31 -0.71 13.94
CA TYR A 306 -13.99 -0.78 13.33
C TYR A 306 -14.06 -1.59 12.06
N GLN A 307 -13.14 -1.35 11.14
CA GLN A 307 -13.06 -2.10 9.89
C GLN A 307 -11.72 -2.81 9.80
N LEU A 308 -11.79 -4.12 9.65
CA LEU A 308 -10.61 -4.94 9.43
C LEU A 308 -10.37 -5.03 7.92
N PRO A 309 -9.20 -4.58 7.42
CA PRO A 309 -8.86 -4.75 6.00
C PRO A 309 -8.68 -6.23 5.64
N VAL A 310 -8.20 -7.04 6.60
CA VAL A 310 -8.04 -8.48 6.50
C VAL A 310 -8.49 -9.17 7.78
N GLY A 311 -8.84 -10.47 7.70
CA GLY A 311 -9.23 -11.24 8.88
C GLY A 311 -8.08 -11.41 9.86
N GLY A 312 -8.38 -11.40 11.16
CA GLY A 312 -7.37 -11.53 12.21
C GLY A 312 -7.96 -11.54 13.61
N GLY A 313 -7.15 -11.92 14.58
CA GLY A 313 -7.42 -11.76 16.01
C GLY A 313 -7.50 -10.30 16.39
N VAL A 314 -8.47 -9.96 17.25
CA VAL A 314 -8.69 -8.58 17.72
C VAL A 314 -8.74 -8.58 19.23
N GLN A 315 -7.97 -7.70 19.87
CA GLN A 315 -8.04 -7.44 21.29
C GLN A 315 -8.38 -5.97 21.53
N LEU A 316 -9.34 -5.73 22.40
CA LEU A 316 -9.75 -4.40 22.85
C LEU A 316 -9.06 -4.07 24.19
N LEU A 317 -8.44 -2.90 24.26
CA LEU A 317 -7.92 -2.33 25.49
C LEU A 317 -8.53 -0.95 25.73
N LEU A 318 -8.85 -0.68 26.99
CA LEU A 318 -9.20 0.66 27.45
C LEU A 318 -8.21 1.12 28.50
N PHE A 319 -7.78 2.36 28.39
CA PHE A 319 -6.90 3.02 29.36
C PHE A 319 -7.53 4.31 29.86
N ASP A 320 -7.19 4.69 31.09
CA ASP A 320 -7.36 6.08 31.51
C ASP A 320 -6.22 6.97 30.96
N VAL A 321 -6.35 8.28 31.14
CA VAL A 321 -5.35 9.27 30.69
C VAL A 321 -4.00 9.16 31.40
N SER A 322 -3.90 8.39 32.48
CA SER A 322 -2.62 8.10 33.15
C SER A 322 -1.92 6.87 32.57
N GLY A 323 -2.53 6.22 31.57
CA GLY A 323 -2.03 4.99 30.95
C GLY A 323 -2.35 3.73 31.77
N ARG A 324 -3.19 3.83 32.82
CA ARG A 324 -3.62 2.65 33.57
C ARG A 324 -4.65 1.88 32.73
N LYS A 325 -4.36 0.60 32.51
CA LYS A 325 -5.28 -0.32 31.82
C LYS A 325 -6.53 -0.57 32.67
N LEU A 326 -7.69 -0.26 32.10
CA LEU A 326 -9.01 -0.42 32.71
C LEU A 326 -9.74 -1.65 32.18
N LEU A 327 -9.56 -1.97 30.90
CA LEU A 327 -10.15 -3.14 30.24
C LEU A 327 -9.11 -3.80 29.34
N HIS A 328 -9.16 -5.13 29.30
CA HIS A 328 -8.55 -5.95 28.26
C HIS A 328 -9.55 -7.05 27.91
N GLN A 329 -9.98 -7.07 26.66
CA GLN A 329 -10.93 -8.06 26.17
C GLN A 329 -10.44 -8.64 24.84
N ASP A 330 -10.34 -9.95 24.79
CA ASP A 330 -10.10 -10.67 23.55
C ASP A 330 -11.43 -10.81 22.78
N LEU A 331 -11.48 -10.26 21.56
CA LEU A 331 -12.62 -10.36 20.65
C LEU A 331 -12.47 -11.53 19.67
N GLY A 332 -11.37 -12.30 19.79
CA GLY A 332 -11.07 -13.45 18.96
C GLY A 332 -10.78 -13.09 17.52
N HIS A 333 -10.72 -14.12 16.68
CA HIS A 333 -10.55 -13.97 15.24
C HIS A 333 -11.84 -13.43 14.59
N GLN A 334 -11.70 -12.38 13.81
CA GLN A 334 -12.77 -11.69 13.10
C GLN A 334 -12.43 -11.65 11.60
N PRO A 335 -13.39 -11.89 10.68
CA PRO A 335 -13.14 -11.82 9.24
C PRO A 335 -12.83 -10.40 8.77
N ALA A 336 -12.31 -10.25 7.56
CA ALA A 336 -12.22 -8.93 6.92
C ALA A 336 -13.61 -8.27 6.82
N GLY A 337 -13.67 -6.95 6.97
CA GLY A 337 -14.92 -6.18 6.88
C GLY A 337 -15.22 -5.34 8.11
N ALA A 338 -16.43 -4.78 8.14
CA ALA A 338 -16.89 -3.91 9.21
C ALA A 338 -17.42 -4.70 10.40
N HIS A 339 -16.98 -4.32 11.60
CA HIS A 339 -17.32 -4.94 12.86
C HIS A 339 -17.94 -3.94 13.81
N ARG A 340 -18.80 -4.46 14.69
CA ARG A 340 -19.44 -3.69 15.74
C ARG A 340 -19.35 -4.45 17.05
N PHE A 341 -18.82 -3.78 18.07
CA PHE A 341 -18.68 -4.33 19.40
C PHE A 341 -19.37 -3.43 20.43
N PRO A 342 -20.31 -3.96 21.22
CA PRO A 342 -20.95 -3.20 22.30
C PRO A 342 -19.92 -2.81 23.37
N LEU A 343 -19.76 -1.51 23.60
CA LEU A 343 -18.84 -0.97 24.60
C LEU A 343 -19.62 -0.56 25.85
N LYS A 344 -19.25 -1.10 27.00
CA LYS A 344 -19.78 -0.66 28.31
C LYS A 344 -18.72 0.14 29.04
N VAL A 345 -19.05 1.39 29.38
CA VAL A 345 -18.13 2.31 30.06
C VAL A 345 -18.62 2.76 31.44
N GLU A 346 -19.80 2.29 31.86
CA GLU A 346 -20.45 2.60 33.15
C GLU A 346 -19.55 2.45 34.39
N ALA A 347 -18.57 1.55 34.33
CA ALA A 347 -17.64 1.29 35.44
C ALA A 347 -16.48 2.30 35.53
N PHE A 348 -16.28 3.15 34.51
CA PHE A 348 -15.12 4.02 34.41
C PHE A 348 -15.48 5.47 34.75
N ARG A 349 -14.79 6.03 35.75
CA ARG A 349 -14.97 7.42 36.17
C ARG A 349 -13.85 8.27 35.60
N GLY A 350 -14.18 9.16 34.68
CA GLY A 350 -13.26 10.12 34.07
C GLY A 350 -13.92 10.84 32.91
N PRO A 351 -13.33 11.94 32.38
CA PRO A 351 -13.84 12.65 31.21
C PRO A 351 -13.32 12.09 29.87
N PHE A 352 -12.26 11.27 29.90
CA PHE A 352 -11.63 10.69 28.72
C PHE A 352 -11.19 9.25 28.98
N LEU A 353 -11.29 8.42 27.95
CA LEU A 353 -10.69 7.09 27.87
C LEU A 353 -9.92 6.96 26.56
N ILE A 354 -8.84 6.18 26.56
CA ILE A 354 -8.13 5.78 25.34
C ILE A 354 -8.57 4.37 25.00
N CYS A 355 -9.10 4.17 23.80
CA CYS A 355 -9.48 2.88 23.27
C CYS A 355 -8.47 2.44 22.23
N GLN A 356 -7.84 1.30 22.46
CA GLN A 356 -6.88 0.70 21.56
C GLN A 356 -7.41 -0.66 21.09
N LEU A 357 -7.30 -0.93 19.79
CA LEU A 357 -7.41 -2.29 19.27
C LEU A 357 -6.02 -2.80 18.95
N LEU A 358 -5.64 -3.95 19.50
CA LEU A 358 -4.51 -4.74 19.02
C LEU A 358 -5.03 -5.77 18.05
N LEU A 359 -4.37 -5.90 16.91
CA LEU A 359 -4.78 -6.74 15.81
C LEU A 359 -3.66 -7.74 15.56
N SER A 360 -3.99 -9.01 15.50
CA SER A 360 -3.05 -10.09 15.18
C SER A 360 -3.53 -10.79 13.93
N TYR A 361 -2.83 -10.61 12.82
CA TYR A 361 -3.23 -11.20 11.54
C TYR A 361 -2.66 -12.61 11.37
N ASP A 362 -3.34 -13.43 10.57
CA ASP A 362 -2.88 -14.78 10.23
C ASP A 362 -1.54 -14.67 9.49
N GLY A 363 -0.43 -14.90 10.22
CA GLY A 363 0.93 -14.62 9.75
C GLY A 363 1.85 -14.05 10.84
N GLY A 364 1.32 -13.56 11.96
CA GLY A 364 2.12 -13.10 13.11
C GLY A 364 2.40 -11.60 13.13
N VAL A 365 1.89 -10.84 12.16
CA VAL A 365 1.97 -9.38 12.15
C VAL A 365 0.95 -8.83 13.15
N ALA A 366 1.44 -8.03 14.09
CA ALA A 366 0.61 -7.30 15.03
C ALA A 366 0.58 -5.81 14.67
N GLY A 367 -0.62 -5.24 14.53
CA GLY A 367 -0.82 -3.80 14.38
C GLY A 367 -1.74 -3.27 15.46
N ASP A 368 -1.75 -1.96 15.69
CA ASP A 368 -2.66 -1.32 16.63
C ASP A 368 -3.31 -0.06 16.09
N VAL A 369 -4.48 0.28 16.63
CA VAL A 369 -5.18 1.53 16.34
C VAL A 369 -5.78 2.11 17.61
N GLU A 370 -5.63 3.41 17.80
CA GLU A 370 -6.10 4.12 18.99
C GLU A 370 -7.15 5.18 18.68
N LYS A 371 -8.08 5.39 19.62
CA LYS A 371 -9.05 6.49 19.60
C LYS A 371 -9.35 7.00 21.00
N ILE A 372 -9.39 8.33 21.12
CA ILE A 372 -9.86 9.01 22.33
C ILE A 372 -11.40 8.96 22.36
N ILE A 373 -11.93 8.49 23.48
CA ILE A 373 -13.35 8.45 23.80
C ILE A 373 -13.65 9.57 24.81
N LEU A 374 -14.64 10.42 24.51
CA LEU A 374 -15.21 11.34 25.48
C LEU A 374 -16.28 10.59 26.27
N THR A 375 -16.19 10.62 27.60
CA THR A 375 -17.22 10.08 28.48
C THR A 375 -18.10 11.23 28.97
N GLY A 376 -19.41 11.10 28.78
CA GLY A 376 -20.37 12.07 29.27
C GLY A 376 -20.37 12.04 30.80
N LEU A 377 -20.04 13.18 31.43
CA LEU A 377 -20.21 13.37 32.88
C LEU A 377 -21.68 13.33 33.28
#